data_AF-B0N9Z7-F1
#
_entry.id   AF-B0N9Z7-F1
#
_cell.length_a   1.000
_cell.length_b   1.000
_cell.length_c   1.000
_cell.angle_alpha   90.00
_cell.angle_beta   90.00
_cell.angle_gamma   90.00
#
_symmetry.space_group_name_H-M   'P 1'
#
loop_
_entity.id
_entity.type
_entity.pdbx_description
1 polymer ?
#
loop_
_entity_poly.entity_id
_entity_poly.type
_entity_poly.pdbx_seq_one_letter_code
_entity_poly.pdbx_strand_id
1 'polypeptide(L)'
;MRRSHEGLSGITKDNYAGIPEELKEFNYYYNDMETGHVIMAIPECLLSEAEDNGDLDMYECPFPCRYVLEKGYRMHKGHVICDGEYDMSLGLMIGEEWFEV
;
A
#
# COMPACT_ATOMS: atom_id res chain seq x y z
N MET A 1 -5.14 12.98 0.11
CA MET A 1 -3.88 12.37 -0.36
C MET A 1 -3.07 12.02 0.87
N ARG A 2 -2.38 10.88 0.88
CA ARG A 2 -1.51 10.47 1.99
C ARG A 2 -0.14 11.16 1.88
N ARG A 3 0.61 11.22 2.98
CA ARG A 3 1.95 11.85 3.00
C ARG A 3 2.96 11.09 2.14
N SER A 4 2.82 9.77 2.04
CA SER A 4 3.56 8.91 1.10
C SER A 4 3.40 9.30 -0.38
N HIS A 5 2.38 10.11 -0.72
CA HIS A 5 2.18 10.62 -2.09
C HIS A 5 2.77 12.02 -2.33
N GLU A 6 3.41 12.64 -1.34
CA GLU A 6 3.98 13.98 -1.50
C GLU A 6 5.05 14.01 -2.59
N GLY A 7 4.84 14.84 -3.61
CA GLY A 7 5.74 14.97 -4.77
C GLY A 7 5.46 13.99 -5.92
N LEU A 8 4.54 13.03 -5.74
CA LEU A 8 4.13 12.11 -6.80
C LEU A 8 2.94 12.66 -7.61
N SER A 9 2.92 12.35 -8.91
CA SER A 9 1.82 12.72 -9.83
C SER A 9 1.13 11.46 -10.37
N GLY A 10 -0.12 11.60 -10.84
CA GLY A 10 -0.86 10.49 -11.44
C GLY A 10 -1.55 9.57 -10.43
N ILE A 11 -1.59 9.94 -9.15
CA ILE A 11 -2.28 9.17 -8.10
C ILE A 11 -3.64 9.81 -7.83
N THR A 12 -4.70 9.00 -7.89
CA THR A 12 -6.07 9.44 -7.61
C THR A 12 -6.73 8.58 -6.55
N LYS A 13 -7.76 9.12 -5.90
CA LYS A 13 -8.61 8.29 -5.06
C LYS A 13 -9.32 7.23 -5.89
N ASP A 14 -9.39 6.03 -5.34
CA ASP A 14 -9.98 4.87 -5.99
C ASP A 14 -11.19 4.35 -5.21
N ASN A 15 -11.93 3.45 -5.84
CA ASN A 15 -13.08 2.77 -5.26
C ASN A 15 -13.11 1.32 -5.74
N TYR A 16 -12.06 0.57 -5.40
CA TYR A 16 -11.91 -0.84 -5.77
C TYR A 16 -13.12 -1.67 -5.30
N ALA A 17 -13.68 -2.47 -6.19
CA ALA A 17 -14.92 -3.17 -5.92
C ALA A 17 -14.74 -4.23 -4.81
N GLY A 18 -15.65 -4.24 -3.84
CA GLY A 18 -15.63 -5.22 -2.75
C GLY A 18 -14.62 -4.92 -1.64
N ILE A 19 -13.96 -3.76 -1.66
CA ILE A 19 -13.04 -3.39 -0.60
C ILE A 19 -13.76 -3.10 0.73
N PRO A 20 -13.26 -3.61 1.87
CA PRO A 20 -13.77 -3.29 3.20
C PRO A 20 -13.75 -1.79 3.50
N GLU A 21 -14.72 -1.31 4.29
CA GLU A 21 -14.87 0.12 4.62
C GLU A 21 -13.60 0.74 5.23
N GLU A 22 -12.95 0.02 6.13
CA GLU A 22 -11.72 0.47 6.80
C GLU A 22 -10.53 0.64 5.86
N LEU A 23 -10.54 -0.03 4.71
CA LEU A 23 -9.48 0.07 3.71
C LEU A 23 -9.73 1.18 2.68
N LYS A 24 -10.95 1.74 2.60
CA LYS A 24 -11.29 2.79 1.63
C LYS A 24 -10.43 4.04 1.77
N GLU A 25 -9.98 4.36 2.98
CA GLU A 25 -9.07 5.48 3.23
C GLU A 25 -7.69 5.26 2.58
N PHE A 26 -7.27 4.01 2.45
CA PHE A 26 -5.96 3.59 1.95
C PHE A 26 -5.98 3.20 0.47
N ASN A 27 -7.16 3.09 -0.15
CA ASN A 27 -7.29 2.74 -1.56
C ASN A 27 -7.07 3.95 -2.49
N TYR A 28 -6.18 3.75 -3.47
CA TYR A 28 -5.79 4.70 -4.50
C TYR A 28 -5.53 3.98 -5.82
N TYR A 29 -5.55 4.75 -6.91
CA TYR A 29 -5.23 4.28 -8.25
C TYR A 29 -4.02 5.06 -8.77
N TYR A 30 -3.03 4.33 -9.27
CA TYR A 30 -1.80 4.84 -9.85
C TYR A 30 -1.90 4.77 -11.38
N ASN A 31 -1.94 5.94 -12.01
CA ASN A 31 -2.02 6.07 -13.48
C ASN A 31 -0.62 6.15 -14.11
N ASP A 32 0.20 5.12 -13.85
CA ASP A 32 1.55 4.93 -14.39
C ASP A 32 1.62 3.80 -15.43
N MET A 33 0.47 3.19 -15.75
CA MET A 33 0.32 2.05 -16.66
C MET A 33 0.91 0.72 -16.15
N GLU A 34 1.38 0.66 -14.90
CA GLU A 34 2.02 -0.52 -14.32
C GLU A 34 1.37 -0.94 -12.99
N THR A 35 1.01 0.02 -12.13
CA THR A 35 0.60 -0.22 -10.74
C THR A 35 -0.92 -0.37 -10.58
N GLY A 36 -1.69 0.58 -11.13
CA GLY A 36 -3.15 0.55 -11.08
C GLY A 36 -3.74 0.58 -9.66
N HIS A 37 -4.59 -0.39 -9.31
CA HIS A 37 -5.38 -0.43 -8.07
C HIS A 37 -4.60 -0.89 -6.84
N VAL A 38 -4.41 0.00 -5.86
CA VAL A 38 -3.60 -0.29 -4.67
C VAL A 38 -4.23 0.12 -3.35
N ILE A 39 -3.72 -0.49 -2.28
CA ILE A 39 -3.91 -0.11 -0.89
C ILE A 39 -2.55 0.31 -0.34
N MET A 40 -2.50 1.52 0.22
CA MET A 40 -1.31 2.01 0.92
C MET A 40 -1.18 1.27 2.26
N ALA A 41 -0.20 0.38 2.34
CA ALA A 41 0.04 -0.46 3.50
C ALA A 41 1.54 -0.53 3.83
N ILE A 42 1.86 -0.68 5.10
CA ILE A 42 3.24 -0.85 5.58
C ILE A 42 3.57 -2.34 5.48
N PRO A 43 4.69 -2.72 4.83
CA PRO A 43 5.16 -4.10 4.86
C PRO A 43 5.46 -4.52 6.31
N GLU A 44 5.00 -5.70 6.72
CA GLU A 44 5.23 -6.22 8.09
C GLU A 44 6.72 -6.20 8.47
N CYS A 45 7.61 -6.47 7.51
CA CYS A 45 9.07 -6.42 7.71
C CYS A 45 9.62 -5.02 8.01
N LEU A 46 8.94 -3.94 7.62
CA LEU A 46 9.33 -2.56 7.88
C LEU A 46 8.66 -1.96 9.12
N LEU A 47 7.67 -2.64 9.71
CA LEU A 47 6.88 -2.06 10.80
C LEU A 47 7.73 -1.66 12.01
N SER A 48 8.68 -2.51 12.42
CA SER A 48 9.55 -2.19 13.56
C SER A 48 10.35 -0.91 13.31
N GLU A 49 10.86 -0.74 12.09
CA GLU A 49 11.62 0.46 11.72
C GLU A 49 10.72 1.70 11.67
N ALA A 50 9.51 1.56 11.11
CA ALA A 50 8.52 2.62 11.06
C ALA A 50 8.11 3.10 12.47
N GLU A 51 7.98 2.18 13.42
CA GLU A 51 7.70 2.50 14.83
C GLU A 51 8.86 3.22 15.50
N ASP A 52 10.10 2.79 15.25
CA ASP A 52 11.30 3.42 15.79
C ASP A 52 11.54 4.83 15.22
N ASN A 53 11.20 5.04 13.95
CA ASN A 53 11.25 6.35 13.29
C ASN A 53 10.18 7.31 13.85
N GLY A 54 9.02 6.76 14.23
CA GLY A 54 7.88 7.52 14.75
C GLY A 54 6.97 8.14 13.69
N ASP A 55 7.22 7.87 12.40
CA ASP A 55 6.43 8.36 11.27
C ASP A 55 6.03 7.20 10.34
N LEU A 56 4.93 6.51 10.69
CA LEU A 56 4.45 5.33 9.97
C LEU A 56 3.97 5.66 8.55
N ASP A 57 3.46 6.88 8.30
CA ASP A 57 2.96 7.30 6.99
C ASP A 57 4.05 7.21 5.90
N MET A 58 5.32 7.41 6.28
CA MET A 58 6.47 7.39 5.35
C MET A 58 6.87 5.98 4.89
N TYR A 59 6.35 4.94 5.56
CA TYR A 59 6.65 3.54 5.27
C TYR A 59 5.52 2.83 4.52
N GLU A 60 4.47 3.56 4.15
CA GLU A 60 3.38 3.02 3.35
C GLU A 60 3.81 2.78 1.91
N CYS A 61 3.59 1.56 1.44
CA CYS A 61 3.90 1.12 0.10
C CYS A 61 2.60 0.78 -0.66
N PRO A 62 2.57 0.93 -1.99
CA PRO A 62 1.40 0.62 -2.81
C PRO A 62 1.29 -0.90 -3.02
N PHE A 63 0.52 -1.59 -2.16
CA PHE A 63 0.22 -3.00 -2.36
C PHE A 63 -0.98 -3.18 -3.30
N PRO A 64 -0.95 -4.12 -4.27
CA PRO A 64 -2.12 -4.40 -5.10
C PRO A 64 -3.35 -4.77 -4.27
N CYS A 65 -4.53 -4.23 -4.62
CA CYS A 65 -5.76 -4.47 -3.86
C CYS A 65 -6.05 -5.97 -3.71
N ARG A 66 -5.97 -6.74 -4.81
CA ARG A 66 -6.23 -8.19 -4.78
C ARG A 66 -5.26 -8.93 -3.86
N TYR A 67 -3.98 -8.55 -3.85
CA TYR A 67 -2.98 -9.14 -2.98
C TYR A 67 -3.35 -8.96 -1.50
N VAL A 68 -3.69 -7.73 -1.08
CA VAL A 68 -4.05 -7.42 0.30
C VAL A 68 -5.31 -8.16 0.74
N LEU A 69 -6.32 -8.26 -0.14
CA LEU A 69 -7.57 -8.94 0.17
C LEU A 69 -7.41 -10.46 0.27
N GLU A 70 -6.55 -11.06 -0.56
CA GLU A 70 -6.32 -12.52 -0.56
C GLU A 70 -5.34 -12.98 0.52
N LYS A 71 -4.25 -12.24 0.74
CA LYS A 71 -3.23 -12.57 1.74
C LYS A 71 -3.62 -12.14 3.15
N GLY A 72 -4.52 -11.17 3.24
CA GLY A 72 -4.96 -10.58 4.49
C GLY A 72 -4.09 -9.41 4.92
N TYR A 73 -4.63 -8.67 5.88
CA TYR A 73 -4.00 -7.50 6.47
C TYR A 73 -4.42 -7.39 7.94
N ARG A 74 -3.75 -6.49 8.66
CA ARG A 74 -4.18 -6.06 10.00
C ARG A 74 -4.08 -4.55 10.13
N MET A 75 -4.96 -3.98 10.94
CA MET A 75 -4.89 -2.57 11.30
C MET A 75 -3.93 -2.39 12.48
N HIS A 76 -2.99 -1.44 12.38
CA HIS A 76 -2.05 -1.13 13.45
C HIS A 76 -1.84 0.37 13.55
N LYS A 77 -2.16 0.96 14.72
CA LYS A 77 -2.03 2.40 14.97
C LYS A 77 -2.66 3.29 13.89
N GLY A 78 -3.73 2.84 13.25
CA GLY A 78 -4.41 3.58 12.18
C GLY A 78 -3.82 3.38 10.78
N HIS A 79 -2.91 2.42 10.58
CA HIS A 79 -2.35 2.04 9.28
C HIS A 79 -2.69 0.60 8.93
N VAL A 80 -2.66 0.29 7.64
CA VAL A 80 -2.77 -1.08 7.13
C VAL A 80 -1.39 -1.72 7.16
N ILE A 81 -1.27 -2.89 7.76
CA ILE A 81 -0.06 -3.73 7.70
C ILE A 81 -0.36 -4.95 6.86
N CYS A 82 0.50 -5.24 5.88
CA CYS A 82 0.37 -6.41 5.01
C CYS A 82 1.71 -7.13 4.91
N ASP A 83 1.67 -8.46 4.82
CA ASP A 83 2.87 -9.27 4.66
C ASP A 83 3.37 -9.21 3.21
N GLY A 84 4.61 -8.80 3.04
CA GLY A 84 5.24 -8.63 1.73
C GLY A 84 6.74 -8.46 1.88
N GLU A 85 7.48 -9.05 0.94
CA GLU A 85 8.91 -8.84 0.82
C GLU A 85 9.18 -7.43 0.31
N TYR A 86 10.17 -6.76 0.91
CA TYR A 86 10.57 -5.42 0.56
C TYR A 86 12.08 -5.39 0.35
N ASP A 87 12.49 -4.88 -0.81
CA ASP A 87 13.88 -4.58 -1.14
C ASP A 87 14.12 -3.07 -1.06
N MET A 88 15.21 -2.66 -0.41
CA MET A 88 15.50 -1.24 -0.21
C MET A 88 15.78 -0.45 -1.50
N SER A 89 16.14 -1.15 -2.59
CA SER A 89 16.43 -0.53 -3.89
C SER A 89 15.28 -0.65 -4.87
N LEU A 90 14.51 -1.74 -4.79
CA LEU A 90 13.46 -2.09 -5.75
C LEU A 90 12.03 -1.89 -5.21
N GLY A 91 11.86 -1.75 -3.90
CA GLY A 91 10.56 -1.59 -3.25
C GLY A 91 9.88 -2.93 -2.96
N LEU A 92 8.55 -2.97 -3.10
CA LEU A 92 7.76 -4.18 -2.88
C LEU A 92 8.05 -5.25 -3.93
N MET A 93 8.46 -6.42 -3.46
CA MET A 93 8.79 -7.57 -4.32
C MET A 93 7.55 -8.45 -4.51
N ILE A 94 6.56 -7.92 -5.24
CA ILE A 94 5.30 -8.61 -5.56
C ILE A 94 5.29 -8.93 -7.06
N GLY A 95 4.82 -10.13 -7.42
CA GLY A 95 4.72 -10.54 -8.82
C GLY A 95 3.76 -9.67 -9.62
N GLU A 96 4.11 -9.38 -10.88
CA GLU A 96 3.33 -8.54 -11.79
C GLU A 96 1.88 -9.01 -11.95
N GLU A 97 1.61 -10.32 -11.76
CA GLU A 97 0.27 -10.90 -11.88
C GLU A 97 -0.75 -10.36 -10.87
N TRP A 98 -0.28 -9.71 -9.80
CA TRP A 98 -1.13 -9.11 -8.77
C TRP A 98 -1.60 -7.71 -9.12
N PHE A 99 -0.89 -7.01 -10.00
CA PHE A 99 -1.18 -5.63 -10.36
C PHE A 99 -2.30 -5.59 -11.41
N GLU A 100 -3.22 -4.65 -11.23
CA GLU A 100 -4.43 -4.51 -12.04
C GLU A 100 -4.55 -3.05 -12.47
N VAL A 101 -4.27 -2.78 -13.75
CA VAL A 101 -4.29 -1.46 -14.39
C VAL A 101 -5.67 -1.14 -14.97
#